data_AF-A0A1K1QQC5-F1
#
_entry.id   AF-A0A1K1QQC5-F1
#
_cell.length_a   1.000
_cell.length_b   1.000
_cell.length_c   1.000
_cell.angle_alpha   90.00
_cell.angle_beta   90.00
_cell.angle_gamma   90.00
#
_symmetry.space_group_name_H-M   'P 1'
#
loop_
_entity.id
_entity.type
_entity.pdbx_description
1 polymer ?
#
loop_
_entity_poly.entity_id
_entity_poly.type
_entity_poly.pdbx_seq_one_letter_code
_entity_poly.pdbx_strand_id
1 'polypeptide(L)' 'MKEAAVIQARVAELKTNLLIIEQRTEEELKKHFRKRDKRLLHFLHKEKSVWEYAIQQLDWVLNQQ' A
#
# COMPACT_ATOMS: atom_id res chain seq x y z
N MET A 1 8.01 -3.78 24.64
CA MET A 1 7.26 -5.01 24.23
C MET A 1 5.82 -4.75 23.79
N LYS A 2 4.98 -3.99 24.53
CA LYS A 2 3.60 -3.68 24.08
C LYS A 2 3.54 -2.76 22.83
N GLU A 3 4.41 -1.78 22.75
CA GLU A 3 4.45 -0.80 21.65
C GLU A 3 4.84 -1.44 20.31
N ALA A 4 5.87 -2.29 20.30
CA ALA A 4 6.27 -3.04 19.10
C ALA A 4 5.12 -3.91 18.55
N ALA A 5 4.34 -4.56 19.42
CA ALA A 5 3.19 -5.36 18.99
C ALA A 5 2.07 -4.50 18.35
N VAL A 6 1.83 -3.29 18.87
CA VAL A 6 0.88 -2.34 18.29
C VAL A 6 1.35 -1.86 16.92
N ILE A 7 2.63 -1.53 16.78
CA ILE A 7 3.21 -1.10 15.50
C ILE A 7 3.13 -2.24 14.48
N GLN A 8 3.46 -3.48 14.86
CA GLN A 8 3.34 -4.66 13.99
C GLN A 8 1.91 -4.90 13.52
N ALA A 9 0.92 -4.78 14.41
CA ALA A 9 -0.49 -4.89 14.04
C ALA A 9 -0.89 -3.81 13.01
N ARG A 10 -0.40 -2.57 13.20
CA ARG A 10 -0.64 -1.49 12.25
C ARG A 10 0.02 -1.74 10.90
N VAL A 11 1.25 -2.24 10.87
CA VAL A 11 1.94 -2.63 9.62
C VAL A 11 1.15 -3.70 8.87
N ALA A 12 0.60 -4.70 9.57
CA ALA A 12 -0.22 -5.74 8.94
C ALA A 12 -1.50 -5.18 8.29
N GLU A 13 -2.18 -4.23 8.96
CA GLU A 13 -3.34 -3.52 8.40
C GLU A 13 -2.96 -2.73 7.14
N LEU A 14 -1.87 -1.96 7.18
CA LEU A 14 -1.40 -1.19 6.03
C LEU A 14 -1.00 -2.09 4.85
N LYS A 15 -0.37 -3.24 5.11
CA LYS A 15 -0.06 -4.25 4.09
C LYS A 15 -1.32 -4.80 3.41
N THR A 16 -2.40 -4.96 4.17
CA THR A 16 -3.71 -5.37 3.63
C THR A 16 -4.27 -4.31 2.68
N ASN A 17 -4.19 -3.03 3.05
CA ASN A 17 -4.62 -1.93 2.18
C ASN A 17 -3.77 -1.83 0.91
N LEU A 18 -2.45 -1.99 1.04
CA LEU A 18 -1.54 -2.01 -0.10
C LEU A 18 -1.92 -3.12 -1.09
N LEU A 19 -2.21 -4.33 -0.59
CA LEU A 19 -2.64 -5.45 -1.43
C LEU A 19 -3.93 -5.14 -2.21
N ILE A 20 -4.90 -4.47 -1.58
CA ILE A 20 -6.15 -4.06 -2.25
C ILE A 20 -5.85 -3.07 -3.39
N ILE A 21 -4.95 -2.11 -3.18
CA ILE A 21 -4.55 -1.13 -4.20
C ILE A 21 -3.82 -1.83 -5.36
N GLU A 22 -2.94 -2.79 -5.07
CA GLU A 22 -2.22 -3.58 -6.07
C GLU A 22 -3.19 -4.40 -6.92
N GLN A 23 -4.14 -5.11 -6.30
CA GLN A 23 -5.16 -5.88 -7.01
C GLN A 23 -6.00 -4.99 -7.93
N ARG A 24 -6.47 -3.84 -7.45
CA ARG A 24 -7.21 -2.87 -8.28
C ARG A 24 -6.38 -2.34 -9.45
N THR A 25 -5.09 -2.13 -9.23
CA THR A 25 -4.17 -1.70 -10.28
C THR A 25 -4.03 -2.77 -11.35
N GLU A 26 -3.85 -4.03 -10.96
CA GLU A 26 -3.78 -5.15 -11.88
C GLU A 26 -5.07 -5.35 -12.67
N GLU A 27 -6.24 -5.26 -12.01
CA GLU A 27 -7.54 -5.33 -12.66
C GLU A 27 -7.70 -4.27 -13.75
N GLU A 28 -7.29 -3.04 -13.47
CA GLU A 28 -7.30 -1.95 -14.44
C GLU A 28 -6.31 -2.19 -15.59
N LEU A 29 -5.11 -2.69 -15.29
CA LEU A 29 -4.09 -2.99 -16.29
C LEU A 29 -4.44 -4.19 -17.19
N LYS A 30 -5.24 -5.15 -16.69
CA LYS A 30 -5.80 -6.26 -17.49
C LYS A 30 -6.77 -5.78 -18.58
N LYS A 31 -7.36 -4.58 -18.44
CA LYS A 31 -8.19 -4.00 -19.50
C LYS A 31 -7.33 -3.64 -20.72
N HIS A 32 -7.95 -3.72 -21.90
CA HIS A 32 -7.36 -3.23 -23.14
C HIS A 32 -6.89 -1.78 -22.97
N PHE A 33 -5.71 -1.42 -23.48
CA PHE A 33 -5.06 -0.13 -23.24
C PHE A 33 -5.98 1.09 -23.45
N ARG A 34 -6.79 1.08 -24.52
CA ARG A 34 -7.75 2.17 -24.82
C ARG A 34 -8.95 2.27 -23.87
N LYS A 35 -9.20 1.24 -23.07
CA LYS A 35 -10.30 1.16 -22.09
C LYS A 35 -9.84 1.44 -20.66
N ARG A 36 -8.54 1.68 -20.45
CA ARG A 36 -8.00 1.96 -19.12
C ARG A 36 -8.40 3.35 -18.66
N ASP A 37 -8.84 3.45 -17.41
CA ASP A 37 -9.01 4.71 -16.71
C ASP A 37 -7.66 5.21 -16.21
N LYS A 38 -7.10 6.18 -16.95
CA LYS A 38 -5.82 6.81 -16.60
C LYS A 38 -5.88 7.58 -15.28
N ARG A 39 -7.04 8.15 -14.92
CA ARG A 39 -7.20 8.89 -13.66
C ARG A 39 -7.20 7.93 -12.49
N LEU A 40 -7.89 6.81 -12.63
CA LEU A 40 -7.87 5.74 -11.64
C LEU A 40 -6.46 5.17 -11.45
N LEU A 41 -5.74 4.86 -12.54
CA LEU A 41 -4.35 4.36 -12.45
C LEU A 41 -3.43 5.36 -11.74
N HIS A 42 -3.56 6.66 -12.03
CA HIS A 42 -2.78 7.70 -11.35
C HIS A 42 -3.11 7.80 -9.86
N PHE A 43 -4.39 7.72 -9.52
CA PHE A 43 -4.84 7.67 -8.12
C PHE A 43 -4.26 6.45 -7.39
N LEU A 44 -4.43 5.25 -7.96
CA LEU A 44 -3.93 4.01 -7.38
C LEU A 44 -2.41 4.02 -7.22
N HIS A 45 -1.67 4.58 -8.19
CA HIS A 45 -0.22 4.74 -8.07
C HIS A 45 0.18 5.62 -6.89
N LYS A 46 -0.48 6.77 -6.71
CA LYS A 46 -0.23 7.65 -5.56
C LYS A 46 -0.56 6.97 -4.23
N GLU A 47 -1.72 6.34 -4.15
CA GLU A 47 -2.14 5.61 -2.95
C GLU A 47 -1.13 4.51 -2.59
N LYS A 48 -0.67 3.73 -3.59
CA LYS A 48 0.37 2.72 -3.40
C LYS A 48 1.62 3.32 -2.75
N SER A 49 2.15 4.42 -3.29
CA SER A 49 3.33 5.08 -2.74
C SER A 49 3.14 5.60 -1.31
N VAL A 50 1.94 6.08 -0.96
CA VAL A 50 1.61 6.49 0.42
C VAL A 50 1.64 5.30 1.38
N TRP A 51 1.05 4.17 1.00
CA TRP A 51 1.06 2.97 1.83
C TRP A 51 2.46 2.38 2.00
N GLU A 52 3.23 2.28 0.91
CA GLU A 52 4.63 1.84 0.95
C GLU A 52 5.47 2.71 1.88
N TYR A 53 5.33 4.03 1.77
CA TYR A 53 6.02 4.97 2.65
C TYR A 53 5.64 4.78 4.12
N ALA A 54 4.34 4.68 4.42
CA ALA A 54 3.86 4.50 5.80
C ALA A 54 4.39 3.19 6.42
N ILE A 55 4.40 2.09 5.66
CA ILE A 55 4.97 0.81 6.08
C ILE A 55 6.47 0.96 6.35
N GLN A 56 7.22 1.58 5.43
CA GLN A 56 8.65 1.79 5.58
C GLN A 56 9.00 2.62 6.83
N GLN A 57 8.22 3.66 7.15
CA GLN A 57 8.43 4.45 8.34
C GLN A 57 8.21 3.64 9.62
N LEU A 58 7.15 2.82 9.67
CA LEU A 58 6.86 2.00 10.85
C LEU A 58 7.88 0.86 11.01
N ASP A 59 8.30 0.23 9.91
CA ASP A 59 9.36 -0.78 9.92
C ASP A 59 10.70 -0.17 10.36
N TRP A 60 11.01 1.07 9.96
CA TRP A 60 12.19 1.79 10.46
C TRP A 60 12.14 2.01 11.97
N VAL A 61 10.99 2.43 12.52
CA VAL A 61 10.80 2.59 13.97
C VAL A 61 11.01 1.27 14.71
N LEU A 62 10.50 0.15 14.18
CA LEU A 62 10.70 -1.18 14.78
C LEU A 62 12.17 -1.62 14.80
N ASN A 63 12.96 -1.24 13.79
CA ASN A 63 14.36 -1.63 13.64
C ASN A 63 15.35 -0.70 14.35
N GLN A 64 14.91 0.46 14.85
CA GLN A 64 15.72 1.39 15.66
C GLN A 64 15.59 1.16 17.18
N GLN A 65 14.75 0.20 17.59
CA GLN A 65 14.64 -0.28 18.99
C GLN A 65 15.59 -1.43 19.27
#